data_AF-A0AAV0ZUK3-F1
#
_entry.id   AF-A0AAV0ZUK3-F1
#
_cell.length_a   1.000
_cell.length_b   1.000
_cell.length_c   1.000
_cell.angle_alpha   90.00
_cell.angle_beta   90.00
_cell.angle_gamma   90.00
#
_symmetry.space_group_name_H-M   'P 1'
#
loop_
_entity.id
_entity.type
_entity.pdbx_description
1 polymer ?
#
loop_
_entity_poly.entity_id
_entity_poly.type
_entity_poly.pdbx_seq_one_letter_code
_entity_poly.pdbx_strand_id
1 'polypeptide(L)'
;MALGFFALAIFLFLTLDPDVSPSSTASASAASSEGVEVQITYGSVIKLMHEKTKFRLHSHDVPYGSGSGQQSVTGFPTVDDANSYWIVRPEPGTSAKQGDTIKSGTIVRFQHMRTRKWLHSHLHASPISGNLEVSCFGGENDSDTGDYWRLFIEGSGKTWKQDQKIRLQHVDTLGYLHSHDKKYSRIAGGQQEVCGVREKRADNIWLAAEGVYLPVTESKQVE
;
A
#
# COMPACT_ATOMS: atom_id res chain seq x y z
N MET A 1 19.81 61.09 31.00
CA MET A 1 18.49 61.10 31.65
C MET A 1 17.48 60.68 30.59
N ALA A 2 16.72 59.59 30.66
CA ALA A 2 16.17 58.87 31.81
C ALA A 2 16.25 57.34 31.62
N LEU A 3 16.42 56.63 32.74
CA LEU A 3 16.28 55.18 32.89
C LEU A 3 14.80 54.83 33.06
N GLY A 4 14.36 53.70 32.49
CA GLY A 4 13.08 53.05 32.78
C GLY A 4 13.30 51.60 33.18
N PHE A 5 13.08 51.31 34.46
CA PHE A 5 13.07 49.99 35.10
C PHE A 5 11.74 49.26 34.86
N PHE A 6 11.76 47.91 34.76
CA PHE A 6 10.89 46.95 35.48
C PHE A 6 11.25 45.52 35.03
N ALA A 7 11.99 44.72 35.81
CA ALA A 7 11.60 43.93 36.98
C ALA A 7 10.88 42.59 36.64
N LEU A 8 11.60 41.54 37.05
CA LEU A 8 11.35 40.10 37.08
C LEU A 8 10.00 39.70 37.69
N ALA A 9 9.34 38.66 37.15
CA ALA A 9 8.35 37.87 37.88
C ALA A 9 8.40 36.39 37.45
N ILE A 10 9.08 35.59 38.28
CA ILE A 10 8.90 34.13 38.38
C ILE A 10 7.97 33.93 39.57
N PHE A 11 6.85 33.24 39.40
CA PHE A 11 6.22 32.54 40.53
C PHE A 11 5.54 31.24 40.08
N LEU A 12 6.01 30.16 40.70
CA LEU A 12 5.49 28.80 40.68
C LEU A 12 3.98 28.75 41.00
N PHE A 13 3.26 27.87 40.32
CA PHE A 13 2.18 27.11 40.93
C PHE A 13 2.33 25.63 40.54
N LEU A 14 2.77 24.83 41.51
CA LEU A 14 2.68 23.38 41.53
C LEU A 14 1.59 22.99 42.54
N THR A 15 0.83 21.95 42.17
CA THR A 15 0.09 20.96 42.99
C THR A 15 -1.46 21.02 43.07
N LEU A 16 -2.01 19.78 43.04
CA LEU A 16 -3.37 19.23 43.26
C LEU A 16 -4.17 18.96 41.95
N ASP A 17 -4.57 17.72 41.58
CA ASP A 17 -4.75 16.45 42.33
C ASP A 17 -4.59 15.17 41.45
N PRO A 18 -4.41 13.99 42.08
CA PRO A 18 -4.22 12.69 41.43
C PRO A 18 -5.51 11.85 41.41
N ASP A 19 -6.02 11.47 40.23
CA ASP A 19 -6.80 10.24 40.02
C ASP A 19 -7.21 10.08 38.56
N VAL A 20 -6.40 9.36 37.77
CA VAL A 20 -6.84 8.71 36.53
C VAL A 20 -6.11 7.38 36.40
N SER A 21 -6.86 6.28 36.57
CA SER A 21 -6.46 4.91 36.32
C SER A 21 -5.98 4.70 34.87
N PRO A 22 -5.08 3.73 34.60
CA PRO A 22 -4.41 3.62 33.31
C PRO A 22 -5.32 2.94 32.29
N SER A 23 -6.09 3.72 31.51
CA SER A 23 -6.61 3.21 30.25
C SER A 23 -5.48 3.18 29.23
N SER A 24 -5.10 1.98 28.80
CA SER A 24 -4.10 1.69 27.78
C SER A 24 -4.31 2.49 26.49
N THR A 25 -3.67 3.66 26.40
CA THR A 25 -3.46 4.34 25.13
C THR A 25 -2.28 3.66 24.46
N ALA A 26 -2.57 2.65 23.64
CA ALA A 26 -1.62 2.19 22.63
C ALA A 26 -1.34 3.38 21.71
N SER A 27 -0.28 4.11 22.02
CA SER A 27 0.19 5.21 21.19
C SER A 27 0.78 4.58 19.95
N ALA A 28 0.06 4.66 18.82
CA ALA A 28 0.64 4.37 17.52
C ALA A 28 1.74 5.40 17.28
N SER A 29 3.00 4.98 17.40
CA SER A 29 4.13 5.81 17.04
C SER A 29 4.22 5.89 15.52
N ALA A 30 4.08 7.10 14.97
CA ALA A 30 4.54 7.38 13.63
C ALA A 30 6.08 7.32 13.67
N ALA A 31 6.65 6.19 13.23
CA ALA A 31 8.09 6.01 13.16
C ALA A 31 8.68 6.94 12.10
N SER A 32 9.09 8.13 12.53
CA SER A 32 10.15 8.89 11.87
C SER A 32 11.44 8.63 12.64
N SER A 33 12.04 7.47 12.40
CA SER A 33 13.37 7.14 12.89
C SER A 33 14.19 6.60 11.73
N GLU A 34 15.16 7.38 11.28
CA GLU A 34 16.19 6.91 10.38
C GLU A 34 16.81 5.61 10.93
N GLY A 35 16.80 4.54 10.12
CA GLY A 35 17.54 3.31 10.38
C GLY A 35 16.74 2.07 10.82
N VAL A 36 15.43 2.15 11.04
CA VAL A 36 14.61 0.94 11.28
C VAL A 36 14.07 0.43 9.95
N GLU A 37 14.61 -0.70 9.48
CA GLU A 37 14.04 -1.42 8.33
C GLU A 37 12.66 -1.99 8.70
N VAL A 38 11.60 -1.29 8.31
CA VAL A 38 10.22 -1.72 8.61
C VAL A 38 9.84 -2.90 7.73
N GLN A 39 9.57 -4.05 8.36
CA GLN A 39 9.11 -5.25 7.65
C GLN A 39 7.62 -5.15 7.30
N ILE A 40 7.28 -5.63 6.11
CA ILE A 40 5.89 -5.72 5.66
C ILE A 40 5.38 -7.12 5.93
N THR A 41 4.31 -7.16 6.71
CA THR A 41 3.65 -8.38 7.16
C THR A 41 2.22 -8.45 6.61
N TYR A 42 1.64 -9.65 6.56
CA TYR A 42 0.22 -9.77 6.22
C TYR A 42 -0.65 -8.98 7.20
N GLY A 43 -1.69 -8.34 6.68
CA GLY A 43 -2.56 -7.42 7.41
C GLY A 43 -2.05 -5.99 7.49
N SER A 44 -0.79 -5.73 7.09
CA SER A 44 -0.29 -4.36 6.94
C SER A 44 -1.10 -3.59 5.89
N VAL A 45 -1.30 -2.32 6.16
CA VAL A 45 -1.95 -1.36 5.25
C VAL A 45 -0.86 -0.54 4.61
N ILE A 46 -0.79 -0.49 3.28
CA ILE A 46 0.29 0.21 2.56
C ILE A 46 -0.26 1.05 1.42
N LYS A 47 0.55 2.01 0.96
CA LYS A 47 0.45 2.58 -0.39
C LYS A 47 1.52 1.94 -1.26
N LEU A 48 1.18 1.60 -2.49
CA LEU A 48 2.16 1.15 -3.49
C LEU A 48 2.51 2.32 -4.40
N MET A 49 3.73 2.83 -4.27
CA MET A 49 4.25 3.92 -5.08
C MET A 49 4.98 3.38 -6.32
N HIS A 50 4.58 3.82 -7.49
CA HIS A 50 5.28 3.55 -8.73
C HIS A 50 6.64 4.27 -8.73
N GLU A 51 7.74 3.54 -8.93
CA GLU A 51 9.09 4.08 -8.74
C GLU A 51 9.35 5.30 -9.63
N LYS A 52 9.00 5.21 -10.91
CA LYS A 52 9.42 6.19 -11.90
C LYS A 52 8.61 7.47 -11.84
N THR A 53 7.29 7.36 -11.69
CA THR A 53 6.38 8.52 -11.72
C THR A 53 6.02 9.03 -10.32
N LYS A 54 6.28 8.24 -9.28
CA LYS A 54 5.89 8.51 -7.88
C LYS A 54 4.37 8.53 -7.64
N PHE A 55 3.56 8.08 -8.61
CA PHE A 55 2.12 7.96 -8.42
C PHE A 55 1.82 6.75 -7.52
N ARG A 56 0.77 6.84 -6.70
CA ARG A 56 0.32 5.74 -5.83
C ARG A 56 -0.76 4.92 -6.53
N LEU A 57 -0.71 3.61 -6.36
CA LEU A 57 -1.78 2.71 -6.77
C LEU A 57 -3.08 3.14 -6.06
N HIS A 58 -4.12 3.38 -6.85
CA HIS A 58 -5.34 4.01 -6.40
C HIS A 58 -6.56 3.33 -7.03
N SER A 59 -7.66 3.30 -6.29
CA SER A 59 -8.95 2.84 -6.81
C SER A 59 -10.08 3.68 -6.22
N HIS A 60 -11.20 3.76 -6.94
CA HIS A 60 -12.37 4.56 -6.54
C HIS A 60 -13.62 3.98 -7.19
N ASP A 61 -14.81 4.41 -6.77
CA ASP A 61 -16.06 3.82 -7.23
C ASP A 61 -16.51 4.30 -8.62
N VAL A 62 -15.62 4.11 -9.60
CA VAL A 62 -15.83 4.43 -11.01
C VAL A 62 -15.38 3.22 -11.84
N PRO A 63 -16.28 2.58 -12.59
CA PRO A 63 -15.93 1.48 -13.48
C PRO A 63 -15.25 1.96 -14.76
N TYR A 64 -14.52 1.07 -15.42
CA TYR A 64 -14.09 1.29 -16.79
C TYR A 64 -15.31 1.32 -17.73
N GLY A 65 -15.26 2.16 -18.76
CA GLY A 65 -16.24 2.16 -19.86
C GLY A 65 -15.90 1.19 -21.00
N SER A 66 -14.78 0.47 -20.87
CA SER A 66 -14.23 -0.47 -21.85
C SER A 66 -13.74 -1.73 -21.12
N GLY A 67 -13.21 -2.70 -21.88
CA GLY A 67 -12.63 -3.92 -21.30
C GLY A 67 -13.68 -4.70 -20.52
N SER A 68 -13.39 -5.02 -19.26
CA SER A 68 -14.30 -5.82 -18.43
C SER A 68 -15.48 -5.04 -17.85
N GLY A 69 -15.42 -3.70 -17.84
CA GLY A 69 -16.39 -2.86 -17.13
C GLY A 69 -16.26 -2.89 -15.59
N GLN A 70 -15.22 -3.53 -15.04
CA GLN A 70 -14.96 -3.56 -13.60
C GLN A 70 -14.47 -2.21 -13.06
N GLN A 71 -14.36 -2.11 -11.72
CA GLN A 71 -13.89 -0.90 -11.04
C GLN A 71 -12.47 -0.53 -11.50
N SER A 72 -12.25 0.75 -11.81
CA SER A 72 -10.99 1.24 -12.35
C SER A 72 -9.88 1.30 -11.30
N VAL A 73 -8.65 1.02 -11.76
CA VAL A 73 -7.42 1.15 -10.98
C VAL A 73 -6.49 2.10 -11.71
N THR A 74 -5.96 3.08 -11.00
CA THR A 74 -5.17 4.16 -11.59
C THR A 74 -3.94 4.48 -10.75
N GLY A 75 -3.04 5.29 -11.31
CA GLY A 75 -2.02 5.98 -10.54
C GLY A 75 -2.54 7.34 -10.09
N PHE A 76 -2.44 7.66 -8.81
CA PHE A 76 -2.82 8.95 -8.24
C PHE A 76 -1.59 9.76 -7.78
N PRO A 77 -1.49 11.06 -8.10
CA PRO A 77 -0.31 11.85 -7.80
C PRO A 77 -0.19 12.28 -6.33
N THR A 78 -1.32 12.45 -5.64
CA THR A 78 -1.34 13.03 -4.29
C THR A 78 -0.96 11.99 -3.25
N VAL A 79 -0.08 12.39 -2.34
CA VAL A 79 0.38 11.57 -1.22
C VAL A 79 -0.75 11.30 -0.23
N ASP A 80 -1.45 12.35 0.19
CA ASP A 80 -2.51 12.28 1.21
C ASP A 80 -3.87 11.91 0.61
N ASP A 81 -3.96 10.70 0.08
CA ASP A 81 -5.21 10.13 -0.40
C ASP A 81 -5.51 8.80 0.30
N ALA A 82 -6.75 8.69 0.80
CA ALA A 82 -7.23 7.51 1.51
C ALA A 82 -7.69 6.38 0.57
N ASN A 83 -7.94 6.67 -0.71
CA ASN A 83 -8.21 5.67 -1.76
C ASN A 83 -6.93 4.99 -2.29
N SER A 84 -5.77 5.36 -1.77
CA SER A 84 -4.50 4.76 -2.15
C SER A 84 -4.05 3.67 -1.17
N TYR A 85 -4.86 3.35 -0.17
CA TYR A 85 -4.56 2.33 0.84
C TYR A 85 -5.02 0.92 0.46
N TRP A 86 -4.10 -0.02 0.59
CA TRP A 86 -4.29 -1.44 0.27
C TRP A 86 -3.88 -2.31 1.46
N ILE A 87 -4.71 -3.30 1.78
CA ILE A 87 -4.41 -4.30 2.81
C ILE A 87 -3.72 -5.47 2.12
N VAL A 88 -2.55 -5.87 2.62
CA VAL A 88 -1.83 -7.06 2.14
C VAL A 88 -2.45 -8.30 2.76
N ARG A 89 -2.93 -9.24 1.94
CA ARG A 89 -3.59 -10.47 2.39
C ARG A 89 -2.90 -11.71 1.82
N PRO A 90 -2.90 -12.83 2.55
CA PRO A 90 -2.39 -14.09 2.03
C PRO A 90 -3.36 -14.70 1.02
N GLU A 91 -2.85 -15.66 0.25
CA GLU A 91 -3.66 -16.60 -0.53
C GLU A 91 -4.60 -17.39 0.42
N PRO A 92 -5.90 -17.54 0.07
CA PRO A 92 -6.85 -18.33 0.83
C PRO A 92 -6.38 -19.78 1.04
N GLY A 93 -6.70 -20.36 2.19
CA GLY A 93 -6.37 -21.76 2.50
C GLY A 93 -4.91 -22.03 2.88
N THR A 94 -4.04 -21.01 2.84
CA THR A 94 -2.67 -21.12 3.37
C THR A 94 -2.64 -21.00 4.90
N SER A 95 -1.54 -21.44 5.53
CA SER A 95 -1.35 -21.33 6.98
C SER A 95 -0.96 -19.93 7.47
N ALA A 96 -0.67 -19.01 6.52
CA ALA A 96 -0.19 -17.66 6.77
C ALA A 96 -1.21 -16.81 7.54
N LYS A 97 -0.70 -16.03 8.50
CA LYS A 97 -1.50 -15.22 9.43
C LYS A 97 -1.07 -13.75 9.38
N GLN A 98 -1.92 -12.88 9.92
CA GLN A 98 -1.54 -11.48 10.12
C GLN A 98 -0.28 -11.39 11.00
N GLY A 99 0.64 -10.50 10.64
CA GLY A 99 1.94 -10.37 11.30
C GLY A 99 3.04 -11.30 10.76
N ASP A 100 2.72 -12.29 9.91
CA ASP A 100 3.77 -13.10 9.27
C ASP A 100 4.50 -12.29 8.20
N THR A 101 5.83 -12.45 8.14
CA THR A 101 6.69 -11.79 7.14
C THR A 101 6.47 -12.37 5.75
N ILE A 102 6.55 -11.53 4.72
CA ILE A 102 6.34 -11.93 3.33
C ILE A 102 7.69 -12.10 2.64
N LYS A 103 7.90 -13.26 1.99
CA LYS A 103 9.14 -13.59 1.28
C LYS A 103 9.02 -13.30 -0.22
N SER A 104 10.16 -13.08 -0.88
CA SER A 104 10.20 -13.02 -2.34
C SER A 104 9.72 -14.35 -2.94
N GLY A 105 8.92 -14.26 -4.00
CA GLY A 105 8.29 -15.39 -4.69
C GLY A 105 6.94 -15.84 -4.11
N THR A 106 6.49 -15.28 -2.99
CA THR A 106 5.19 -15.63 -2.38
C THR A 106 4.01 -14.99 -3.13
N ILE A 107 2.88 -15.69 -3.16
CA ILE A 107 1.61 -15.17 -3.70
C ILE A 107 0.93 -14.35 -2.61
N VAL A 108 0.51 -13.14 -2.97
CA VAL A 108 -0.21 -12.21 -2.11
C VAL A 108 -1.44 -11.67 -2.86
N ARG A 109 -2.39 -11.11 -2.10
CA ARG A 109 -3.52 -10.35 -2.62
C ARG A 109 -3.53 -8.95 -2.01
N PHE A 110 -4.05 -7.98 -2.75
CA PHE A 110 -4.19 -6.60 -2.30
C PHE A 110 -5.67 -6.23 -2.26
N GLN A 111 -6.19 -5.93 -1.07
CA GLN A 111 -7.57 -5.49 -0.90
C GLN A 111 -7.62 -3.97 -0.78
N HIS A 112 -8.35 -3.31 -1.66
CA HIS A 112 -8.55 -1.86 -1.57
C HIS A 112 -9.37 -1.54 -0.32
N MET A 113 -8.84 -0.66 0.56
CA MET A 113 -9.45 -0.43 1.87
C MET A 113 -10.87 0.13 1.78
N ARG A 114 -11.10 1.09 0.88
CA ARG A 114 -12.39 1.79 0.83
C ARG A 114 -13.50 0.93 0.21
N THR A 115 -13.21 0.28 -0.92
CA THR A 115 -14.24 -0.44 -1.70
C THR A 115 -14.30 -1.94 -1.39
N ARG A 116 -13.34 -2.46 -0.60
CA ARG A 116 -13.20 -3.87 -0.23
C ARG A 116 -13.00 -4.84 -1.40
N LYS A 117 -12.76 -4.31 -2.60
CA LYS A 117 -12.44 -5.06 -3.82
C LYS A 117 -10.98 -5.45 -3.87
N TRP A 118 -10.67 -6.46 -4.67
CA TRP A 118 -9.33 -7.00 -4.84
C TRP A 118 -8.65 -6.41 -6.07
N LEU A 119 -7.34 -6.15 -5.98
CA LEU A 119 -6.53 -5.85 -7.16
C LEU A 119 -6.51 -7.07 -8.07
N HIS A 120 -7.04 -6.91 -9.27
CA HIS A 120 -7.37 -8.01 -10.16
C HIS A 120 -6.78 -7.78 -11.56
N SER A 121 -6.52 -8.86 -12.29
CA SER A 121 -6.20 -8.77 -13.71
C SER A 121 -6.67 -9.99 -14.49
N HIS A 122 -6.80 -9.84 -15.80
CA HIS A 122 -7.44 -10.81 -16.70
C HIS A 122 -7.09 -10.52 -18.15
N LEU A 123 -7.63 -11.30 -19.09
CA LEU A 123 -7.37 -11.17 -20.53
C LEU A 123 -8.27 -10.11 -21.21
N HIS A 124 -8.43 -8.95 -20.58
CA HIS A 124 -9.04 -7.76 -21.19
C HIS A 124 -7.97 -6.73 -21.57
N ALA A 125 -8.24 -5.93 -22.60
CA ALA A 125 -7.35 -4.85 -23.03
C ALA A 125 -7.48 -3.64 -22.10
N SER A 126 -6.36 -3.06 -21.67
CA SER A 126 -6.34 -1.88 -20.81
C SER A 126 -6.83 -0.62 -21.54
N PRO A 127 -7.45 0.36 -20.85
CA PRO A 127 -8.23 1.41 -21.51
C PRO A 127 -7.46 2.39 -22.41
N ILE A 128 -6.16 2.61 -22.17
CA ILE A 128 -5.36 3.59 -22.93
C ILE A 128 -4.34 2.87 -23.81
N SER A 129 -3.57 1.93 -23.27
CA SER A 129 -2.47 1.29 -23.99
C SER A 129 -2.81 -0.06 -24.63
N GLY A 130 -3.96 -0.65 -24.33
CA GLY A 130 -4.34 -1.98 -24.83
C GLY A 130 -3.46 -3.11 -24.29
N ASN A 131 -2.77 -2.89 -23.16
CA ASN A 131 -2.05 -3.94 -22.43
C ASN A 131 -3.04 -4.82 -21.66
N LEU A 132 -2.58 -5.61 -20.68
CA LEU A 132 -3.52 -6.34 -19.81
C LEU A 132 -4.23 -5.36 -18.88
N GLU A 133 -5.54 -5.39 -18.83
CA GLU A 133 -6.32 -4.59 -17.90
C GLU A 133 -6.02 -5.00 -16.45
N VAL A 134 -5.85 -4.00 -15.59
CA VAL A 134 -5.81 -4.17 -14.13
C VAL A 134 -7.01 -3.41 -13.56
N SER A 135 -7.77 -4.06 -12.70
CA SER A 135 -9.06 -3.61 -12.20
C SER A 135 -9.20 -3.90 -10.71
N CYS A 136 -10.30 -3.44 -10.12
CA CYS A 136 -10.78 -3.87 -8.81
C CYS A 136 -11.99 -4.80 -8.98
N PHE A 137 -11.89 -6.04 -8.51
CA PHE A 137 -12.90 -7.08 -8.67
C PHE A 137 -13.48 -7.57 -7.33
N GLY A 138 -14.67 -8.17 -7.39
CA GLY A 138 -15.28 -8.90 -6.29
C GLY A 138 -15.66 -8.03 -5.08
N GLY A 139 -15.43 -8.57 -3.89
CA GLY A 139 -15.75 -8.00 -2.58
C GLY A 139 -15.09 -8.79 -1.45
N GLU A 140 -15.40 -8.49 -0.19
CA GLU A 140 -14.67 -9.06 0.96
C GLU A 140 -14.60 -10.60 0.97
N ASN A 141 -15.68 -11.26 0.56
CA ASN A 141 -15.80 -12.72 0.50
C ASN A 141 -15.85 -13.26 -0.93
N ASP A 142 -15.55 -12.42 -1.92
CA ASP A 142 -15.62 -12.76 -3.34
C ASP A 142 -14.27 -12.45 -3.99
N SER A 143 -13.49 -13.50 -4.19
CA SER A 143 -12.10 -13.46 -4.66
C SER A 143 -11.78 -14.75 -5.41
N ASP A 144 -10.96 -14.65 -6.45
CA ASP A 144 -10.52 -15.78 -7.27
C ASP A 144 -9.01 -15.70 -7.57
N THR A 145 -8.51 -16.57 -8.46
CA THR A 145 -7.09 -16.60 -8.83
C THR A 145 -6.64 -15.36 -9.62
N GLY A 146 -7.57 -14.60 -10.22
CA GLY A 146 -7.28 -13.34 -10.88
C GLY A 146 -6.85 -12.22 -9.92
N ASP A 147 -7.00 -12.45 -8.61
CA ASP A 147 -6.52 -11.55 -7.56
C ASP A 147 -5.10 -11.88 -7.10
N TYR A 148 -4.48 -12.93 -7.65
CA TYR A 148 -3.22 -13.46 -7.12
C TYR A 148 -2.01 -12.78 -7.77
N TRP A 149 -1.19 -12.15 -6.93
CA TRP A 149 0.04 -11.47 -7.35
C TRP A 149 1.24 -12.11 -6.68
N ARG A 150 2.18 -12.61 -7.49
CA ARG A 150 3.47 -13.07 -7.00
C ARG A 150 4.39 -11.87 -6.76
N LEU A 151 4.84 -11.72 -5.53
CA LEU A 151 5.76 -10.65 -5.14
C LEU A 151 7.20 -11.04 -5.47
N PHE A 152 7.91 -10.21 -6.22
CA PHE A 152 9.34 -10.32 -6.44
C PHE A 152 10.06 -9.13 -5.85
N ILE A 153 11.01 -9.40 -4.96
CA ILE A 153 11.93 -8.40 -4.46
C ILE A 153 13.06 -8.22 -5.46
N GLU A 154 13.33 -6.98 -5.86
CA GLU A 154 14.47 -6.65 -6.71
C GLU A 154 15.72 -6.45 -5.83
N GLY A 155 16.82 -7.12 -6.18
CA GLY A 155 18.06 -7.14 -5.37
C GLY A 155 18.18 -8.39 -4.49
N SER A 156 18.92 -8.28 -3.38
CA SER A 156 19.31 -9.42 -2.51
C SER A 156 18.37 -9.66 -1.31
N GLY A 157 17.33 -8.85 -1.15
CA GLY A 157 16.40 -8.96 -0.03
C GLY A 157 15.58 -10.25 -0.05
N LYS A 158 15.43 -10.89 1.12
CA LYS A 158 14.68 -12.14 1.28
C LYS A 158 13.24 -11.93 1.73
N THR A 159 13.03 -10.97 2.62
CA THR A 159 11.73 -10.56 3.16
C THR A 159 11.41 -9.14 2.72
N TRP A 160 10.11 -8.88 2.51
CA TRP A 160 9.63 -7.62 1.98
C TRP A 160 9.68 -6.52 3.06
N LYS A 161 10.30 -5.40 2.70
CA LYS A 161 10.45 -4.22 3.55
C LYS A 161 9.87 -2.97 2.89
N GLN A 162 9.57 -1.98 3.71
CA GLN A 162 9.25 -0.63 3.25
C GLN A 162 10.40 -0.08 2.38
N ASP A 163 10.07 0.74 1.39
CA ASP A 163 11.00 1.39 0.45
C ASP A 163 11.88 0.44 -0.39
N GLN A 164 11.61 -0.87 -0.31
CA GLN A 164 12.25 -1.85 -1.16
C GLN A 164 11.61 -1.87 -2.55
N LYS A 165 12.46 -1.92 -3.57
CA LYS A 165 12.02 -2.12 -4.95
C LYS A 165 11.45 -3.52 -5.12
N ILE A 166 10.22 -3.58 -5.59
CA ILE A 166 9.52 -4.83 -5.86
C ILE A 166 8.87 -4.81 -7.23
N ARG A 167 8.50 -6.00 -7.70
CA ARG A 167 7.54 -6.20 -8.79
C ARG A 167 6.43 -7.11 -8.31
N LEU A 168 5.24 -6.90 -8.85
CA LEU A 168 4.09 -7.76 -8.64
C LEU A 168 3.75 -8.38 -9.98
N GLN A 169 3.85 -9.70 -10.10
CA GLN A 169 3.46 -10.43 -11.30
C GLN A 169 2.11 -11.09 -11.07
N HIS A 170 1.12 -10.76 -11.89
CA HIS A 170 -0.16 -11.43 -11.87
C HIS A 170 0.04 -12.91 -12.26
N VAL A 171 -0.47 -13.84 -11.43
CA VAL A 171 -0.19 -15.27 -11.56
C VAL A 171 -0.77 -15.84 -12.86
N ASP A 172 -2.03 -15.55 -13.18
CA ASP A 172 -2.72 -16.20 -14.30
C ASP A 172 -2.27 -15.66 -15.66
N THR A 173 -1.95 -14.37 -15.76
CA THR A 173 -1.60 -13.71 -17.04
C THR A 173 -0.10 -13.52 -17.26
N LEU A 174 0.70 -13.70 -16.21
CA LEU A 174 2.14 -13.39 -16.14
C LEU A 174 2.50 -11.91 -16.36
N GLY A 175 1.50 -11.02 -16.36
CA GLY A 175 1.70 -9.58 -16.48
C GLY A 175 2.24 -8.96 -15.19
N TYR A 176 3.32 -8.19 -15.26
CA TYR A 176 3.78 -7.36 -14.15
C TYR A 176 2.91 -6.10 -14.03
N LEU A 177 2.50 -5.77 -12.80
CA LEU A 177 1.82 -4.52 -12.47
C LEU A 177 2.66 -3.34 -12.94
N HIS A 178 2.10 -2.53 -13.82
CA HIS A 178 2.81 -1.52 -14.59
C HIS A 178 2.02 -0.21 -14.56
N SER A 179 2.73 0.91 -14.56
CA SER A 179 2.14 2.23 -14.83
C SER A 179 3.10 3.05 -15.67
N HIS A 180 2.65 4.15 -16.25
CA HIS A 180 3.45 4.98 -17.14
C HIS A 180 2.80 6.36 -17.30
N ASP A 181 3.46 7.29 -17.98
CA ASP A 181 2.93 8.64 -18.19
C ASP A 181 1.89 8.71 -19.33
N LYS A 182 0.86 7.87 -19.25
CA LYS A 182 -0.37 7.96 -20.05
C LYS A 182 -1.50 8.20 -19.07
N LYS A 183 -2.23 9.28 -19.26
CA LYS A 183 -3.20 9.80 -18.30
C LYS A 183 -4.59 9.83 -18.89
N TYR A 184 -5.59 9.64 -18.04
CA TYR A 184 -6.98 9.90 -18.40
C TYR A 184 -7.22 11.41 -18.56
N SER A 185 -8.11 11.79 -19.47
CA SER A 185 -8.36 13.20 -19.84
C SER A 185 -9.71 13.73 -19.39
N ARG A 186 -10.69 12.86 -19.09
CA ARG A 186 -12.04 13.24 -18.69
C ARG A 186 -12.32 12.76 -17.26
N ILE A 187 -13.00 11.62 -17.13
CA ILE A 187 -13.18 10.94 -15.85
C ILE A 187 -11.82 10.50 -15.35
N ALA A 188 -11.56 10.69 -14.04
CA ALA A 188 -10.24 10.47 -13.43
C ALA A 188 -9.11 11.29 -14.09
N GLY A 189 -9.42 12.48 -14.61
CA GLY A 189 -8.49 13.36 -15.31
C GLY A 189 -7.17 13.56 -14.55
N GLY A 190 -6.04 13.37 -15.25
CA GLY A 190 -4.70 13.51 -14.69
C GLY A 190 -4.16 12.28 -13.96
N GLN A 191 -5.00 11.29 -13.66
CA GLN A 191 -4.57 9.99 -13.12
C GLN A 191 -3.93 9.14 -14.21
N GLN A 192 -2.92 8.35 -13.85
CA GLN A 192 -2.20 7.47 -14.79
C GLN A 192 -2.92 6.14 -15.00
N GLU A 193 -2.79 5.56 -16.21
CA GLU A 193 -3.19 4.18 -16.45
C GLU A 193 -2.33 3.23 -15.61
N VAL A 194 -2.98 2.22 -15.02
CA VAL A 194 -2.33 1.04 -14.45
C VAL A 194 -2.76 -0.17 -15.28
N CYS A 195 -1.79 -0.99 -15.67
CA CYS A 195 -2.00 -2.14 -16.54
C CYS A 195 -1.01 -3.27 -16.23
N GLY A 196 -1.14 -4.42 -16.89
CA GLY A 196 -0.19 -5.52 -16.82
C GLY A 196 0.66 -5.61 -18.08
N VAL A 197 1.98 -5.73 -17.92
CA VAL A 197 2.95 -5.91 -19.02
C VAL A 197 3.82 -7.13 -18.74
N ARG A 198 3.94 -8.07 -19.70
CA ARG A 198 4.63 -9.37 -19.47
C ARG A 198 6.15 -9.28 -19.35
N GLU A 199 6.73 -8.17 -19.78
CA GLU A 199 8.17 -7.93 -19.70
C GLU A 199 8.55 -7.14 -18.44
N LYS A 200 9.70 -7.45 -17.85
CA LYS A 200 10.31 -6.58 -16.83
C LYS A 200 10.79 -5.29 -17.49
N ARG A 201 10.39 -4.15 -16.94
CA ARG A 201 10.70 -2.80 -17.40
C ARG A 201 11.07 -1.90 -16.21
N ALA A 202 11.51 -0.68 -16.47
CA ALA A 202 11.66 0.32 -15.41
C ALA A 202 10.28 0.75 -14.84
N ASP A 203 9.27 0.77 -15.70
CA ASP A 203 7.90 1.23 -15.45
C ASP A 203 6.98 0.19 -14.75
N ASN A 204 7.56 -0.89 -14.24
CA ASN A 204 6.86 -1.86 -13.39
C ASN A 204 7.67 -2.20 -12.13
N ILE A 205 8.38 -1.21 -11.60
CA ILE A 205 8.99 -1.22 -10.27
C ILE A 205 8.11 -0.41 -9.33
N TRP A 206 7.79 -0.99 -8.18
CA TRP A 206 6.98 -0.39 -7.13
C TRP A 206 7.71 -0.42 -5.79
N LEU A 207 7.30 0.45 -4.88
CA LEU A 207 7.77 0.50 -3.50
C LEU A 207 6.55 0.58 -2.59
N ALA A 208 6.58 -0.15 -1.48
CA ALA A 208 5.61 0.08 -0.42
C ALA A 208 6.03 1.31 0.39
N ALA A 209 5.09 2.24 0.58
CA ALA A 209 5.30 3.51 1.26
C ALA A 209 4.09 3.85 2.15
N GLU A 210 4.27 4.80 3.07
CA GLU A 210 3.19 5.50 3.77
C GLU A 210 2.16 4.57 4.45
N GLY A 211 2.63 3.44 4.99
CA GLY A 211 1.80 2.38 5.53
C GLY A 211 1.66 2.37 7.06
N VAL A 212 0.73 1.54 7.52
CA VAL A 212 0.62 1.08 8.92
C VAL A 212 1.01 -0.40 8.93
N TYR A 213 2.12 -0.70 9.60
CA TYR A 213 2.76 -2.01 9.55
C TYR A 213 2.47 -2.78 10.84
N LEU A 214 1.97 -4.01 10.70
CA LEU A 214 1.70 -4.86 11.86
C LEU A 214 3.02 -5.44 12.41
N PRO A 215 3.16 -5.58 13.74
CA PRO A 215 4.32 -6.23 14.34
C PRO A 215 4.58 -7.62 13.76
N VAL A 216 5.85 -8.01 13.69
CA VAL A 216 6.22 -9.36 13.27
C VAL A 216 5.84 -10.34 14.36
N THR A 217 5.03 -11.33 14.02
CA THR A 217 4.71 -12.43 14.94
C THR A 217 5.82 -13.47 14.85
N GLU A 218 6.73 -13.49 15.83
CA GLU A 218 7.70 -14.58 15.94
C GLU A 218 6.99 -15.86 16.38
N SER A 219 6.79 -16.78 15.44
CA SER A 219 6.40 -18.14 15.79
C SER A 219 7.61 -18.81 16.45
N LYS A 220 7.60 -18.93 17.79
CA LYS A 220 8.56 -19.80 18.49
C LYS A 220 8.48 -21.18 17.84
N GLN A 221 9.56 -21.64 17.22
CA GLN A 221 9.67 -23.05 16.87
C GLN A 221 9.62 -23.83 18.19
N VAL A 222 8.58 -24.66 18.33
CA VAL A 222 8.54 -25.65 19.38
C VAL A 222 9.56 -26.71 18.96
N GLU A 223 10.71 -26.72 19.62
CA GLU A 223 11.66 -27.85 19.59
C GLU A 223 10.99 -29.13 20.11
#